data_AF-A0A3M7NCS5-F1
#
_entry.id   AF-A0A3M7NCS5-F1
#
_cell.length_a   1.000
_cell.length_b   1.000
_cell.length_c   1.000
_cell.angle_alpha   90.00
_cell.angle_beta   90.00
_cell.angle_gamma   90.00
#
_symmetry.space_group_name_H-M   'P 1'
#
loop_
_entity.id
_entity.type
_entity.pdbx_description
1 polymer ?
#
loop_
_entity_poly.entity_id
_entity_poly.type
_entity_poly.pdbx_seq_one_letter_code
_entity_poly.pdbx_strand_id
1 'polypeptide(L)'
;MPVTARIVHEVNLKADSLSPEGRVGLVAPYLPEPNTHKHKQRIRPLVRSWIHYLIYFLIQTVFGIYIRFAHAYSAVLQRALAIRFHHYHSPEYIQRDVAALSRVPEHLSVILKRRPQRNDDGAALEALMDEVAELTAWSAAAGVPLLSVYEKSGVLKNYMRELQDVVELKLGSYFGWAGTPTLRIYAPNYSSTSTATSSNTATPGSGRQQRVHIDLLLLSASDGRDTLVDLTRTLAEMAQAKKLQPKDITPELIDTEIMATTAIPDQDLLDDPDSHRKPAGKEVSAGEPDLVIIFGSHVKLDGYPPWQIRLSEMFCVGDVGGDINAPTRVEYQSFLRALWKYAGAEMRFGK
;
A
#
# COMPACT_ATOMS: atom_id res chain seq x y z
N MET A 1 102.28 39.64 3.25
CA MET A 1 100.84 39.58 2.95
C MET A 1 100.11 40.57 3.86
N PRO A 2 99.10 41.28 3.34
CA PRO A 2 98.77 42.63 3.79
C PRO A 2 98.00 42.68 5.13
N VAL A 3 98.30 43.73 5.90
CA VAL A 3 97.81 44.05 7.26
C VAL A 3 96.28 44.04 7.38
N THR A 4 95.56 44.25 6.28
CA THR A 4 94.10 44.25 6.19
C THR A 4 93.45 42.90 6.51
N ALA A 5 94.09 41.77 6.21
CA ALA A 5 93.52 40.45 6.52
C ALA A 5 93.52 40.16 8.03
N ARG A 6 94.48 40.73 8.78
CA ARG A 6 94.62 40.51 10.22
C ARG A 6 93.58 41.31 11.02
N ILE A 7 93.27 42.53 10.59
CA ILE A 7 92.25 43.39 11.21
C ILE A 7 90.85 42.78 11.03
N VAL A 8 90.54 42.26 9.83
CA VAL A 8 89.24 41.60 9.58
C VAL A 8 89.08 40.34 10.44
N HIS A 9 90.17 39.59 10.66
CA HIS A 9 90.11 38.41 11.52
C HIS A 9 89.90 38.77 13.00
N GLU A 10 90.55 39.81 13.51
CA GLU A 10 90.34 40.28 14.90
C GLU A 10 88.94 40.87 15.14
N VAL A 11 88.38 41.58 14.15
CA VAL A 11 87.01 42.12 14.25
C VAL A 11 85.97 41.00 14.25
N ASN A 12 86.16 39.95 13.43
CA ASN A 12 85.27 38.79 13.42
C ASN A 12 85.37 37.95 14.71
N LEU A 13 86.56 37.80 15.30
CA LEU A 13 86.73 37.15 16.61
C LEU A 13 86.04 37.94 17.75
N LYS A 14 85.98 39.27 17.62
CA LYS A 14 85.28 40.13 18.57
C LYS A 14 83.75 40.11 18.39
N ALA A 15 83.27 39.90 17.17
CA ALA A 15 81.85 39.68 16.87
C ALA A 15 81.36 38.28 17.32
N ASP A 16 82.24 37.27 17.32
CA ASP A 16 81.96 35.90 17.77
C ASP A 16 82.02 35.68 19.29
N SER A 17 82.56 36.66 20.04
CA SER A 17 82.61 36.61 21.51
C SER A 17 81.45 37.37 22.20
N LEU A 18 80.51 37.94 21.45
CA LEU A 18 79.37 38.69 21.98
C LEU A 18 78.11 37.81 22.04
N SER A 19 77.38 37.88 23.16
CA SER A 19 76.11 37.15 23.34
C SER A 19 75.05 37.60 22.32
N PRO A 20 74.03 36.77 22.04
CA PRO A 20 72.98 37.10 21.07
C PRO A 20 72.30 38.45 21.34
N GLU A 21 72.11 38.81 22.60
CA GLU A 21 71.53 40.08 23.02
C GLU A 21 72.44 41.27 22.73
N GLY A 22 73.76 41.10 22.92
CA GLY A 22 74.76 42.12 22.55
C GLY A 22 74.80 42.38 21.04
N ARG A 23 74.59 41.34 20.23
CA ARG A 23 74.48 41.46 18.76
C ARG A 23 73.21 42.21 18.33
N VAL A 24 72.09 41.96 18.99
CA VAL A 24 70.81 42.68 18.75
C VAL A 24 70.94 44.15 19.13
N GLY A 25 71.66 44.48 20.21
CA GLY A 25 71.93 45.85 20.63
C GLY A 25 72.72 46.68 19.61
N LEU A 26 73.63 46.06 18.84
CA LEU A 26 74.36 46.75 17.76
C LEU A 26 73.49 47.11 16.56
N VAL A 27 72.43 46.33 16.30
CA VAL A 27 71.55 46.50 15.12
C VAL A 27 70.31 47.33 15.46
N ALA A 28 69.93 47.39 16.75
CA ALA A 28 68.76 48.12 17.24
C ALA A 28 68.65 49.60 16.79
N PRO A 29 69.73 50.41 16.70
CA PRO A 29 69.62 51.80 16.23
C PRO A 29 69.31 51.95 14.73
N TYR A 30 69.47 50.87 13.95
CA TYR A 30 69.31 50.88 12.49
C TYR A 30 68.00 50.22 12.02
N LEU A 31 67.16 49.74 12.95
CA LEU A 31 65.87 49.16 12.62
C LEU A 31 64.78 50.26 12.59
N PRO A 32 63.96 50.34 11.53
CA PRO A 32 62.84 51.27 11.47
C PRO A 32 61.76 50.92 12.51
N GLU A 33 61.16 51.93 13.15
CA GLU A 33 60.15 51.72 14.19
C GLU A 33 58.93 50.93 13.66
N PRO A 34 58.39 49.97 14.44
CA PRO A 34 57.25 49.16 13.99
C PRO A 34 55.96 49.99 13.96
N ASN A 35 55.37 50.12 12.76
CA ASN A 35 54.04 50.72 12.56
C ASN A 35 52.95 49.91 13.29
N THR A 36 52.42 50.45 14.40
CA THR A 36 51.38 49.81 15.22
C THR A 36 49.95 50.18 14.76
N HIS A 37 49.62 49.93 13.50
CA HIS A 37 48.22 50.04 13.07
C HIS A 37 47.47 48.71 13.30
N LYS A 38 46.76 48.62 14.43
CA LYS A 38 45.83 47.50 14.73
C LYS A 38 44.68 47.49 13.71
N HIS A 39 44.67 46.54 12.79
CA HIS A 39 43.59 46.35 11.83
C HIS A 39 42.33 45.83 12.57
N LYS A 40 41.34 46.70 12.83
CA LYS A 40 40.06 46.29 13.42
C LYS A 40 39.30 45.42 12.41
N GLN A 41 39.25 44.11 12.64
CA GLN A 41 38.45 43.20 11.81
C GLN A 41 36.98 43.61 11.85
N ARG A 42 36.38 43.84 10.67
CA ARG A 42 34.97 44.24 10.55
C ARG A 42 34.08 43.08 10.99
N ILE A 43 33.36 43.24 12.10
CA ILE A 43 32.40 42.29 12.69
C ILE A 43 31.09 42.18 11.87
N ARG A 44 30.87 43.12 10.93
CA ARG A 44 29.65 43.24 10.12
C ARG A 44 29.25 42.00 9.27
N PRO A 45 30.16 41.22 8.63
CA PRO A 45 29.77 40.07 7.82
C PRO A 45 29.35 38.87 8.70
N LEU A 46 29.92 38.73 9.89
CA LEU A 46 29.56 37.68 10.85
C LEU A 46 28.16 37.91 11.42
N VAL A 47 27.84 39.13 11.82
CA VAL A 47 26.51 39.50 12.34
C VAL A 47 25.43 39.30 11.27
N ARG A 48 25.70 39.68 10.02
CA ARG A 48 24.77 39.45 8.90
C ARG A 48 24.51 37.96 8.68
N SER A 49 25.56 37.14 8.68
CA SER A 49 25.44 35.69 8.55
C SER A 49 24.63 35.08 9.70
N TRP A 50 24.89 35.50 10.92
CA TRP A 50 24.17 35.04 12.11
C TRP A 50 22.68 35.42 12.08
N ILE A 51 22.35 36.63 11.60
CA ILE A 51 20.97 37.07 11.39
C ILE A 51 20.28 36.21 10.32
N HIS A 52 20.95 35.90 9.21
CA HIS A 52 20.37 35.03 8.17
C HIS A 52 20.09 33.62 8.71
N TYR A 53 21.01 33.02 9.46
CA TYR A 53 20.79 31.71 10.08
C TYR A 53 19.69 31.74 11.15
N LEU A 54 19.63 32.81 11.95
CA LEU A 54 18.58 32.99 12.95
C LEU A 54 17.20 33.10 12.32
N ILE A 55 17.06 33.90 11.25
CA ILE A 55 15.80 34.04 10.51
C ILE A 55 15.40 32.71 9.87
N TYR A 56 16.34 32.02 9.21
CA TYR A 56 16.08 30.71 8.61
C TYR A 56 15.63 29.69 9.66
N PHE A 57 16.31 29.64 10.81
CA PHE A 57 15.93 28.75 11.92
C PHE A 57 14.54 29.06 12.46
N LEU A 58 14.21 30.35 12.62
CA LEU A 58 12.90 30.79 13.09
C LEU A 58 11.80 30.39 12.11
N ILE A 59 11.98 30.64 10.80
CA ILE A 59 11.04 30.24 9.75
C ILE A 59 10.86 28.72 9.76
N GLN A 60 11.96 27.95 9.79
CA GLN A 60 11.92 26.50 9.77
C GLN A 60 11.25 25.91 11.02
N THR A 61 11.47 26.53 12.19
CA THR A 61 10.83 26.12 13.44
C THR A 61 9.34 26.43 13.42
N VAL A 62 8.94 27.62 12.95
CA VAL A 62 7.53 28.01 12.83
C VAL A 62 6.80 27.11 11.83
N PHE A 63 7.34 26.90 10.63
CA PHE A 63 6.76 26.00 9.63
C PHE A 63 6.74 24.55 10.11
N GLY A 64 7.81 24.09 10.78
CA GLY A 64 7.87 22.75 11.36
C GLY A 64 6.81 22.53 12.44
N ILE A 65 6.59 23.52 13.31
CA ILE A 65 5.51 23.49 14.32
C ILE A 65 4.15 23.51 13.64
N TYR A 66 3.94 24.38 12.65
CA TYR A 66 2.68 24.48 11.91
C TYR A 66 2.32 23.16 11.23
N ILE A 67 3.26 22.54 10.50
CA ILE A 67 3.03 21.25 9.82
C ILE A 67 2.73 20.15 10.85
N ARG A 68 3.51 20.05 11.94
CA ARG A 68 3.25 19.06 13.00
C ARG A 68 1.90 19.28 13.68
N PHE A 69 1.50 20.53 13.88
CA PHE A 69 0.21 20.86 14.47
C PHE A 69 -0.94 20.54 13.52
N ALA A 70 -0.83 20.89 12.23
CA ALA A 70 -1.81 20.50 11.21
C ALA A 70 -1.96 18.97 11.12
N HIS A 71 -0.84 18.24 11.18
CA HIS A 71 -0.86 16.77 11.20
C HIS A 71 -1.44 16.20 12.49
N ALA A 72 -1.06 16.74 13.65
CA ALA A 72 -1.61 16.32 14.93
C ALA A 72 -3.12 16.60 15.00
N TYR A 73 -3.57 17.73 14.48
CA TYR A 73 -4.99 18.06 14.39
C TYR A 73 -5.73 17.06 13.50
N SER A 74 -5.25 16.81 12.27
CA SER A 74 -5.86 15.81 11.38
C SER A 74 -5.84 14.41 11.98
N ALA A 75 -4.75 13.99 12.63
CA ALA A 75 -4.63 12.68 13.25
C ALA A 75 -5.53 12.52 14.49
N VAL A 76 -5.64 13.56 15.32
CA VAL A 76 -6.54 13.58 16.48
C VAL A 76 -7.99 13.62 16.01
N LEU A 77 -8.31 14.40 14.97
CA LEU A 77 -9.64 14.41 14.38
C LEU A 77 -9.98 13.03 13.81
N GLN A 78 -9.09 12.41 13.02
CA GLN A 78 -9.29 11.06 12.49
C GLN A 78 -9.40 10.00 13.58
N ARG A 79 -8.62 10.09 14.67
CA ARG A 79 -8.75 9.18 15.83
C ARG A 79 -10.01 9.43 16.64
N ALA A 80 -10.40 10.69 16.85
CA ALA A 80 -11.62 11.04 17.56
C ALA A 80 -12.86 10.68 16.73
N LEU A 81 -12.78 10.80 15.40
CA LEU A 81 -13.73 10.22 14.47
C LEU A 81 -13.67 8.70 14.61
N ALA A 82 -12.55 8.00 14.43
CA ALA A 82 -12.48 6.54 14.58
C ALA A 82 -13.05 6.01 15.91
N ILE A 83 -12.81 6.67 17.05
CA ILE A 83 -13.37 6.31 18.37
C ILE A 83 -14.87 6.62 18.45
N ARG A 84 -15.31 7.80 18.01
CA ARG A 84 -16.74 8.13 17.91
C ARG A 84 -17.45 7.26 16.87
N PHE A 85 -16.70 6.73 15.92
CA PHE A 85 -17.12 5.86 14.84
C PHE A 85 -16.94 4.36 15.12
N HIS A 86 -16.51 3.97 16.33
CA HIS A 86 -16.49 2.57 16.73
C HIS A 86 -17.90 1.96 16.89
N HIS A 87 -18.96 2.79 16.92
CA HIS A 87 -20.37 2.38 16.89
C HIS A 87 -20.93 2.01 15.49
N TYR A 88 -20.11 1.95 14.44
CA TYR A 88 -20.55 1.79 13.03
C TYR A 88 -20.39 0.35 12.50
N HIS A 89 -20.23 -0.64 13.38
CA HIS A 89 -20.23 -2.06 13.03
C HIS A 89 -21.67 -2.57 12.82
N SER A 90 -22.41 -1.92 11.94
CA SER A 90 -23.79 -2.28 11.62
C SER A 90 -23.95 -2.29 10.09
N PRO A 91 -24.32 -3.41 9.46
CA PRO A 91 -24.49 -3.50 8.02
C PRO A 91 -25.54 -2.53 7.50
N GLU A 92 -26.53 -2.16 8.33
CA GLU A 92 -27.57 -1.21 7.99
C GLU A 92 -27.01 0.18 7.66
N TYR A 93 -25.92 0.59 8.31
CA TYR A 93 -25.28 1.87 8.01
C TYR A 93 -24.70 1.87 6.59
N ILE A 94 -23.98 0.81 6.23
CA ILE A 94 -23.38 0.64 4.90
C ILE A 94 -24.46 0.52 3.83
N GLN A 95 -25.52 -0.25 4.10
CA GLN A 95 -26.67 -0.38 3.21
C GLN A 95 -27.34 0.97 2.95
N ARG A 96 -27.46 1.83 3.97
CA ARG A 96 -28.02 3.18 3.80
C ARG A 96 -27.13 4.09 2.97
N ASP A 97 -25.81 4.03 3.16
CA ASP A 97 -24.85 4.80 2.37
C ASP A 97 -24.84 4.38 0.89
N VAL A 98 -25.07 3.10 0.62
CA VAL A 98 -25.08 2.51 -0.73
C VAL A 98 -26.45 2.59 -1.39
N ALA A 99 -27.55 2.74 -0.63
CA ALA A 99 -28.92 2.74 -1.15
C ALA A 99 -29.21 3.83 -2.20
N ALA A 100 -28.47 4.94 -2.15
CA ALA A 100 -28.60 6.04 -3.12
C ALA A 100 -27.78 5.84 -4.40
N LEU A 101 -26.92 4.81 -4.47
CA LEU A 101 -26.10 4.52 -5.63
C LEU A 101 -26.96 3.89 -6.74
N SER A 102 -26.73 4.33 -7.98
CA SER A 102 -27.41 3.79 -9.18
C SER A 102 -27.07 2.33 -9.46
N ARG A 103 -25.88 1.89 -9.04
CA ARG A 103 -25.36 0.52 -9.21
C ARG A 103 -24.21 0.25 -8.24
N VAL A 104 -23.96 -1.02 -7.99
CA VAL A 104 -22.80 -1.56 -7.26
C VAL A 104 -22.11 -2.61 -8.13
N PRO A 105 -20.78 -2.81 -8.00
CA PRO A 105 -20.08 -3.83 -8.77
C PRO A 105 -20.52 -5.23 -8.33
N GLU A 106 -20.67 -6.14 -9.28
CA GLU A 106 -20.89 -7.57 -9.00
C GLU A 106 -19.57 -8.22 -8.58
N HIS A 107 -18.47 -7.78 -9.18
CA HIS A 107 -17.12 -8.20 -8.81
C HIS A 107 -16.26 -6.99 -8.45
N LEU A 108 -15.94 -6.85 -7.17
CA LEU A 108 -14.99 -5.87 -6.67
C LEU A 108 -13.63 -6.51 -6.49
N SER A 109 -12.57 -5.88 -6.98
CA SER A 109 -11.21 -6.26 -6.62
C SER A 109 -10.47 -5.15 -5.87
N VAL A 110 -9.60 -5.53 -4.94
CA VAL A 110 -8.76 -4.63 -4.17
C VAL A 110 -7.30 -5.04 -4.31
N ILE A 111 -6.42 -4.06 -4.49
CA ILE A 111 -4.97 -4.24 -4.49
C ILE A 111 -4.44 -3.76 -3.16
N LEU A 112 -3.96 -4.69 -2.33
CA LEU A 112 -3.41 -4.42 -1.01
C LEU A 112 -1.89 -4.62 -1.00
N LYS A 113 -1.25 -3.91 -0.07
CA LYS A 113 0.19 -4.00 0.18
C LYS A 113 0.43 -4.29 1.63
N ARG A 114 1.22 -5.33 1.90
CA ARG A 114 1.66 -5.64 3.26
C ARG A 114 2.48 -4.48 3.80
N ARG A 115 2.06 -3.95 4.95
CA ARG A 115 2.72 -2.79 5.56
C ARG A 115 4.03 -3.25 6.22
N PRO A 116 5.17 -2.61 5.94
CA PRO A 116 6.41 -2.94 6.63
C PRO A 116 6.31 -2.48 8.09
N GLN A 117 6.11 -3.42 9.00
CA GLN A 117 6.16 -3.15 10.44
C GLN A 117 7.58 -3.41 10.92
N ARG A 118 8.16 -2.46 11.66
CA ARG A 118 9.58 -2.49 12.07
C ARG A 118 9.83 -3.74 12.93
N ASN A 119 10.50 -4.74 12.36
CA ASN A 119 10.91 -6.02 12.97
C ASN A 119 9.79 -6.97 13.44
N ASP A 120 8.55 -6.81 12.97
CA ASP A 120 7.46 -7.73 13.33
C ASP A 120 6.64 -8.13 12.11
N ASP A 121 7.09 -9.21 11.46
CA ASP A 121 6.42 -9.79 10.30
C ASP A 121 5.03 -10.36 10.67
N GLY A 122 4.85 -10.88 11.88
CA GLY A 122 3.57 -11.42 12.34
C GLY A 122 2.50 -10.34 12.41
N ALA A 123 2.80 -9.24 13.10
CA ALA A 123 1.87 -8.12 13.23
C ALA A 123 1.49 -7.49 11.88
N ALA A 124 2.43 -7.45 10.92
CA ALA A 124 2.14 -6.96 9.57
C ALA A 124 1.17 -7.87 8.79
N LEU A 125 1.23 -9.19 9.02
CA LEU A 125 0.30 -10.15 8.42
C LEU A 125 -1.08 -10.06 9.08
N GLU A 126 -1.14 -10.00 10.42
CA GLU A 126 -2.40 -9.84 11.16
C GLU A 126 -3.15 -8.58 10.73
N ALA A 127 -2.43 -7.46 10.58
CA ALA A 127 -3.00 -6.21 10.11
C ALA A 127 -3.57 -6.31 8.68
N LEU A 128 -2.92 -7.07 7.80
CA LEU A 128 -3.42 -7.32 6.45
C LEU A 128 -4.68 -8.20 6.47
N MET A 129 -4.70 -9.25 7.30
CA MET A 129 -5.87 -10.12 7.46
C MET A 129 -7.07 -9.33 8.02
N ASP A 130 -6.84 -8.43 8.97
CA ASP A 130 -7.86 -7.53 9.52
C ASP A 130 -8.43 -6.58 8.45
N GLU A 131 -7.57 -5.98 7.61
CA GLU A 131 -7.98 -5.14 6.48
C GLU A 131 -8.83 -5.92 5.46
N VAL A 132 -8.47 -7.17 5.16
CA VAL A 132 -9.26 -8.06 4.29
C VAL A 132 -10.62 -8.37 4.93
N ALA A 133 -10.66 -8.64 6.23
CA ALA A 133 -11.89 -8.92 6.94
C ALA A 133 -12.83 -7.70 6.97
N GLU A 134 -12.30 -6.49 7.19
CA GLU A 134 -13.07 -5.24 7.09
C GLU A 134 -13.66 -5.05 5.69
N LEU A 135 -12.84 -5.18 4.64
CA LEU A 135 -13.29 -5.05 3.25
C LEU A 135 -14.34 -6.09 2.89
N THR A 136 -14.20 -7.31 3.39
CA THR A 136 -15.19 -8.39 3.17
C THR A 136 -16.52 -8.04 3.83
N ALA A 137 -16.51 -7.56 5.07
CA ALA A 137 -17.72 -7.13 5.75
C ALA A 137 -18.40 -5.94 5.05
N TRP A 138 -17.62 -4.95 4.59
CA TRP A 138 -18.15 -3.81 3.85
C TRP A 138 -18.71 -4.22 2.50
N SER A 139 -18.03 -5.12 1.78
CA SER A 139 -18.48 -5.65 0.49
C SER A 139 -19.80 -6.41 0.64
N ALA A 140 -19.89 -7.31 1.64
CA ALA A 140 -21.11 -8.04 1.93
C ALA A 140 -22.27 -7.10 2.28
N ALA A 141 -22.02 -6.07 3.11
CA ALA A 141 -23.04 -5.12 3.52
C ALA A 141 -23.47 -4.19 2.37
N ALA A 142 -22.55 -3.84 1.46
CA ALA A 142 -22.84 -3.07 0.26
C ALA A 142 -23.57 -3.88 -0.84
N GLY A 143 -23.71 -5.20 -0.67
CA GLY A 143 -24.33 -6.08 -1.66
C GLY A 143 -23.40 -6.47 -2.82
N VAL A 144 -22.08 -6.41 -2.60
CA VAL A 144 -21.07 -6.91 -3.54
C VAL A 144 -20.87 -8.41 -3.28
N PRO A 145 -21.27 -9.29 -4.22
CA PRO A 145 -21.24 -10.74 -4.00
C PRO A 145 -19.84 -11.36 -4.11
N LEU A 146 -18.93 -10.76 -4.89
CA LEU A 146 -17.56 -11.27 -5.07
C LEU A 146 -16.51 -10.19 -4.78
N LEU A 147 -15.65 -10.46 -3.80
CA LEU A 147 -14.47 -9.66 -3.47
C LEU A 147 -13.19 -10.42 -3.87
N SER A 148 -12.38 -9.86 -4.75
CA SER A 148 -11.02 -10.36 -5.03
C SER A 148 -9.97 -9.52 -4.35
N VAL A 149 -9.17 -10.13 -3.49
CA VAL A 149 -8.03 -9.48 -2.83
C VAL A 149 -6.75 -9.89 -3.52
N TYR A 150 -6.05 -8.93 -4.10
CA TYR A 150 -4.71 -9.12 -4.62
C TYR A 150 -3.65 -8.63 -3.63
N GLU A 151 -2.74 -9.54 -3.28
CA GLU A 151 -1.50 -9.22 -2.57
C GLU A 151 -0.32 -9.85 -3.32
N LYS A 152 0.69 -9.03 -3.65
CA LYS A 152 1.76 -9.41 -4.58
C LYS A 152 2.50 -10.70 -4.17
N SER A 153 2.84 -10.87 -2.89
CA SER A 153 3.65 -11.99 -2.42
C SER A 153 2.89 -13.32 -2.35
N GLY A 154 1.56 -13.27 -2.28
CA GLY A 154 0.72 -14.45 -2.10
C GLY A 154 0.71 -14.99 -0.67
N VAL A 155 1.16 -14.20 0.31
CA VAL A 155 1.23 -14.66 1.72
C VAL A 155 -0.14 -15.11 2.24
N LEU A 156 -1.21 -14.42 1.86
CA LEU A 156 -2.58 -14.74 2.29
C LEU A 156 -3.04 -16.15 1.89
N LYS A 157 -2.54 -16.67 0.76
CA LYS A 157 -2.88 -18.02 0.29
C LYS A 157 -2.35 -19.12 1.21
N ASN A 158 -1.27 -18.85 1.94
CA ASN A 158 -0.69 -19.80 2.90
C ASN A 158 -1.42 -19.82 4.25
N TYR A 159 -2.22 -18.78 4.53
CA TYR A 159 -2.95 -18.60 5.80
C TYR A 159 -4.47 -18.52 5.57
N MET A 160 -4.98 -19.27 4.58
CA MET A 160 -6.40 -19.20 4.21
C MET A 160 -7.33 -19.59 5.34
N ARG A 161 -6.95 -20.57 6.17
CA ARG A 161 -7.77 -21.02 7.30
C ARG A 161 -7.83 -19.96 8.39
N GLU A 162 -6.69 -19.42 8.77
CA GLU A 162 -6.60 -18.35 9.77
C GLU A 162 -7.31 -17.09 9.28
N LEU A 163 -7.20 -16.78 7.98
CA LEU A 163 -7.91 -15.65 7.37
C LEU A 163 -9.41 -15.89 7.43
N GLN A 164 -9.87 -17.12 7.17
CA GLN A 164 -11.27 -17.48 7.27
C GLN A 164 -11.84 -17.21 8.66
N ASP A 165 -11.17 -17.67 9.71
CA ASP A 165 -11.59 -17.45 11.10
C ASP A 165 -11.71 -15.95 11.41
N VAL A 166 -10.75 -15.14 10.96
CA VAL A 166 -10.73 -13.67 11.16
C VAL A 166 -11.90 -13.01 10.39
N VAL A 167 -12.16 -13.43 9.16
CA VAL A 167 -13.25 -12.88 8.33
C VAL A 167 -14.61 -13.27 8.90
N GLU A 168 -14.81 -14.52 9.30
CA GLU A 168 -16.05 -15.00 9.92
C GLU A 168 -16.36 -14.27 11.23
N LEU A 169 -15.34 -14.08 12.08
CA LEU A 169 -15.48 -13.30 13.31
C LEU A 169 -15.89 -11.86 13.01
N LYS A 170 -15.31 -11.24 11.98
CA LYS A 170 -15.65 -9.88 11.57
C LYS A 170 -17.07 -9.81 10.99
N LEU A 171 -17.46 -10.75 10.14
CA LEU A 171 -18.81 -10.85 9.61
C LEU A 171 -19.84 -11.04 10.73
N GLY A 172 -19.57 -11.91 11.70
CA GLY A 172 -20.42 -12.09 12.88
C GLY A 172 -20.52 -10.83 13.75
N SER A 173 -19.45 -10.03 13.84
CA SER A 173 -19.45 -8.73 14.52
C SER A 173 -20.35 -7.69 13.85
N TYR A 174 -20.38 -7.65 12.52
CA TYR A 174 -21.26 -6.74 11.77
C TYR A 174 -22.72 -7.24 11.76
N PHE A 175 -22.96 -8.47 11.33
CA PHE A 175 -24.30 -8.98 11.01
C PHE A 175 -25.00 -9.69 12.18
N GLY A 176 -24.27 -9.96 13.27
CA GLY A 176 -24.72 -10.83 14.36
C GLY A 176 -24.80 -12.31 13.94
N TRP A 177 -24.76 -13.21 14.92
CA TRP A 177 -24.66 -14.66 14.66
C TRP A 177 -25.82 -15.28 13.88
N ALA A 178 -27.00 -14.66 13.87
CA ALA A 178 -28.17 -15.16 13.15
C ALA A 178 -28.25 -14.67 11.69
N GLY A 179 -27.55 -13.59 11.37
CA GLY A 179 -27.60 -12.91 10.07
C GLY A 179 -26.29 -12.97 9.29
N THR A 180 -25.27 -13.67 9.80
CA THR A 180 -23.94 -13.75 9.17
C THR A 180 -24.05 -14.24 7.72
N PRO A 181 -23.45 -13.51 6.76
CA PRO A 181 -23.35 -13.97 5.39
C PRO A 181 -22.61 -15.30 5.29
N THR A 182 -23.02 -16.13 4.33
CA THR A 182 -22.26 -17.33 3.99
C THR A 182 -20.97 -16.90 3.29
N LEU A 183 -19.83 -17.38 3.78
CA LEU A 183 -18.51 -17.04 3.27
C LEU A 183 -17.90 -18.23 2.54
N ARG A 184 -17.34 -17.99 1.37
CA ARG A 184 -16.51 -18.97 0.66
C ARG A 184 -15.20 -18.32 0.25
N ILE A 185 -14.08 -18.92 0.68
CA ILE A 185 -12.73 -18.44 0.36
C ILE A 185 -12.06 -19.43 -0.58
N TYR A 186 -11.48 -18.90 -1.66
CA TYR A 186 -10.74 -19.70 -2.63
C TYR A 186 -9.59 -18.91 -3.25
N ALA A 187 -8.63 -19.65 -3.81
CA ALA A 187 -7.50 -19.09 -4.54
C ALA A 187 -7.14 -20.03 -5.70
N PRO A 188 -6.60 -19.51 -6.82
CA PRO A 188 -6.18 -20.34 -7.94
C PRO A 188 -5.15 -21.39 -7.50
N ASN A 189 -5.37 -22.65 -7.85
CA ASN A 189 -4.54 -23.80 -7.46
C ASN A 189 -4.57 -24.16 -5.95
N TYR A 190 -5.56 -23.66 -5.19
CA TYR A 190 -5.79 -24.03 -3.79
C TYR A 190 -7.20 -24.60 -3.62
N SER A 191 -7.34 -25.61 -2.76
CA SER A 191 -8.65 -26.18 -2.42
C SER A 191 -9.51 -25.11 -1.72
N SER A 192 -10.74 -24.89 -2.22
CA SER A 192 -11.72 -24.02 -1.58
C SER A 192 -12.09 -24.56 -0.20
N THR A 193 -12.08 -23.69 0.82
CA THR A 193 -12.62 -24.04 2.13
C THR A 193 -13.99 -23.38 2.24
N SER A 194 -15.04 -24.19 2.37
CA SER A 194 -16.41 -23.72 2.63
C SER A 194 -16.83 -24.15 4.03
N THR A 195 -17.26 -23.20 4.84
CA THR A 195 -17.95 -23.46 6.10
C THR A 195 -19.43 -23.15 5.89
N ALA A 196 -20.20 -24.16 5.53
CA ALA A 196 -21.62 -24.11 5.82
C ALA A 196 -21.77 -24.18 7.34
N THR A 197 -21.88 -23.04 8.03
CA THR A 197 -22.34 -23.01 9.43
C THR A 197 -23.79 -23.47 9.46
N SER A 198 -23.99 -24.78 9.40
CA SER A 198 -25.28 -25.42 9.55
C SER A 198 -25.63 -25.48 11.03
N SER A 199 -25.98 -24.35 11.63
CA SER A 199 -26.88 -24.38 12.78
C SER A 199 -28.29 -24.68 12.23
N ASN A 200 -28.56 -25.97 12.04
CA ASN A 200 -29.89 -26.49 11.79
C ASN A 200 -30.77 -26.24 13.02
N THR A 201 -31.32 -25.02 13.12
CA THR A 201 -32.54 -24.72 13.87
C THR A 201 -33.37 -23.79 12.99
N ALA A 202 -33.79 -24.31 11.84
CA ALA A 202 -34.86 -23.72 11.06
C ALA A 202 -36.14 -23.78 11.92
N THR A 203 -36.42 -22.70 12.63
CA THR A 203 -37.71 -22.48 13.27
C THR A 203 -38.69 -22.16 12.14
N PRO A 204 -39.72 -22.99 11.90
CA PRO A 204 -40.63 -22.78 10.77
C PRO A 204 -41.58 -21.64 11.13
N GLY A 205 -41.30 -20.41 10.66
CA GLY A 205 -42.21 -19.28 10.88
C GLY A 205 -41.67 -17.88 10.62
N SER A 206 -40.35 -17.67 10.51
CA SER A 206 -39.82 -16.34 10.15
C SER A 206 -39.64 -16.24 8.63
N GLY A 207 -40.06 -15.12 8.05
CA GLY A 207 -40.03 -14.86 6.62
C GLY A 207 -38.67 -15.19 5.99
N ARG A 208 -38.71 -15.65 4.73
CA ARG A 208 -37.58 -16.11 3.93
C ARG A 208 -36.59 -14.97 3.66
N GLN A 209 -35.83 -14.53 4.68
CA GLN A 209 -34.69 -13.65 4.52
C GLN A 209 -33.62 -14.43 3.76
N GLN A 210 -33.43 -14.05 2.50
CA GLN A 210 -32.43 -14.63 1.63
C GLN A 210 -31.06 -14.34 2.26
N ARG A 211 -30.37 -15.38 2.73
CA ARG A 211 -29.06 -15.22 3.37
C ARG A 211 -28.10 -14.60 2.36
N VAL A 212 -27.42 -13.54 2.77
CA VAL A 212 -26.39 -12.88 1.96
C VAL A 212 -25.23 -13.87 1.78
N HIS A 213 -24.71 -13.96 0.57
CA HIS A 213 -23.55 -14.80 0.24
C HIS A 213 -22.42 -13.89 -0.23
N ILE A 214 -21.20 -14.16 0.22
CA ILE A 214 -20.00 -13.46 -0.23
C ILE A 214 -18.87 -14.44 -0.56
N ASP A 215 -18.33 -14.27 -1.75
CA ASP A 215 -17.15 -14.97 -2.24
C ASP A 215 -15.90 -14.11 -2.05
N LEU A 216 -14.84 -14.70 -1.50
CA LEU A 216 -13.54 -14.08 -1.30
C LEU A 216 -12.47 -14.82 -2.11
N LEU A 217 -12.05 -14.23 -3.23
CA LEU A 217 -11.02 -14.76 -4.12
C LEU A 217 -9.65 -14.13 -3.79
N LEU A 218 -8.66 -14.94 -3.42
CA LEU A 218 -7.31 -14.47 -3.14
C LEU A 218 -6.42 -14.60 -4.38
N LEU A 219 -5.78 -13.50 -4.75
CA LEU A 219 -4.89 -13.40 -5.91
C LEU A 219 -3.48 -12.96 -5.50
N SER A 220 -2.49 -13.39 -6.27
CA SER A 220 -1.08 -13.01 -6.15
C SER A 220 -0.44 -12.79 -7.51
N ALA A 221 0.82 -12.32 -7.53
CA ALA A 221 1.52 -12.04 -8.78
C ALA A 221 1.64 -13.26 -9.72
N SER A 222 1.68 -14.47 -9.14
CA SER A 222 1.67 -15.75 -9.85
C SER A 222 0.38 -16.00 -10.65
N ASP A 223 -0.74 -15.37 -10.28
CA ASP A 223 -2.03 -15.58 -10.96
C ASP A 223 -2.21 -14.63 -12.16
N GLY A 224 -1.20 -13.82 -12.44
CA GLY A 224 -1.22 -12.87 -13.54
C GLY A 224 -0.43 -13.37 -14.74
N ARG A 225 0.78 -12.85 -14.90
CA ARG A 225 1.61 -13.15 -16.07
C ARG A 225 2.09 -14.59 -16.10
N ASP A 226 2.34 -15.19 -14.93
CA ASP A 226 2.84 -16.55 -14.87
C ASP A 226 1.76 -17.53 -15.35
N THR A 227 0.50 -17.33 -14.96
CA THR A 227 -0.66 -18.07 -15.51
C THR A 227 -0.75 -17.95 -17.03
N LEU A 228 -0.56 -16.76 -17.61
CA LEU A 228 -0.56 -16.59 -19.06
C LEU A 228 0.59 -17.35 -19.74
N VAL A 229 1.77 -17.35 -19.13
CA VAL A 229 2.94 -18.08 -19.64
C VAL A 229 2.69 -19.59 -19.57
N ASP A 230 2.14 -20.09 -18.47
CA ASP A 230 1.84 -21.51 -18.29
C ASP A 230 0.73 -21.97 -19.24
N LEU A 231 -0.36 -21.20 -19.38
CA LEU A 231 -1.41 -21.48 -20.36
C LEU A 231 -0.84 -21.50 -21.79
N THR A 232 0.01 -20.53 -22.14
CA THR A 232 0.67 -20.50 -23.45
C THR A 232 1.53 -21.74 -23.69
N ARG A 233 2.27 -22.19 -22.66
CA ARG A 233 3.08 -23.43 -22.74
C ARG A 233 2.17 -24.63 -23.00
N THR A 234 1.10 -24.79 -22.23
CA THR A 234 0.15 -25.90 -22.38
C THR A 234 -0.50 -25.91 -23.77
N LEU A 235 -0.97 -24.75 -24.25
CA LEU A 235 -1.56 -24.64 -25.59
C LEU A 235 -0.54 -24.96 -26.70
N ALA A 236 0.71 -24.53 -26.54
CA ALA A 236 1.78 -24.85 -27.49
C ALA A 236 2.11 -26.35 -27.51
N GLU A 237 2.19 -27.00 -26.36
CA GLU A 237 2.40 -28.45 -26.25
C GLU A 237 1.24 -29.24 -26.87
N MET A 238 -0.02 -28.82 -26.63
CA MET A 238 -1.19 -29.41 -27.26
C MET A 238 -1.18 -29.25 -28.78
N ALA A 239 -0.75 -28.09 -29.28
CA ALA A 239 -0.61 -27.84 -30.71
C ALA A 239 0.50 -28.71 -31.34
N GLN A 240 1.66 -28.84 -30.69
CA GLN A 240 2.74 -29.72 -31.13
C GLN A 240 2.32 -31.19 -31.14
N ALA A 241 1.55 -31.62 -30.15
CA ALA A 241 0.95 -32.95 -30.07
C ALA A 241 -0.21 -33.16 -31.06
N LYS A 242 -0.54 -32.16 -31.90
CA LYS A 242 -1.64 -32.16 -32.87
C LYS A 242 -3.03 -32.39 -32.24
N LYS A 243 -3.20 -32.05 -30.96
CA LYS A 243 -4.48 -32.09 -30.24
C LYS A 243 -5.31 -30.81 -30.45
N LEU A 244 -4.66 -29.72 -30.85
CA LEU A 244 -5.26 -28.40 -31.09
C LEU A 244 -4.62 -27.79 -32.34
N GLN A 245 -5.37 -27.07 -33.17
CA GLN A 245 -4.79 -26.29 -34.27
C GLN A 245 -4.55 -24.84 -33.81
N PRO A 246 -3.52 -24.14 -34.30
CA PRO A 246 -3.26 -22.74 -33.91
C PRO A 246 -4.44 -21.79 -34.13
N LYS A 247 -5.30 -22.07 -35.12
CA LYS A 247 -6.52 -21.29 -35.41
C LYS A 247 -7.62 -21.45 -34.35
N ASP A 248 -7.56 -22.51 -33.55
CA ASP A 248 -8.53 -22.80 -32.49
C ASP A 248 -8.18 -22.00 -31.22
N ILE A 249 -6.99 -21.40 -31.16
CA ILE A 249 -6.54 -20.52 -30.08
C ILE A 249 -7.21 -19.14 -30.27
N THR A 250 -8.37 -19.01 -29.68
CA THR A 250 -9.23 -17.82 -29.72
C THR A 250 -9.20 -17.10 -28.36
N PRO A 251 -9.48 -15.78 -28.30
CA PRO A 251 -9.58 -15.09 -27.02
C PRO A 251 -10.65 -15.71 -26.10
N GLU A 252 -11.72 -16.28 -26.66
CA GLU A 252 -12.76 -16.98 -25.90
C GLU A 252 -12.23 -18.27 -25.23
N LEU A 253 -11.34 -19.00 -25.89
CA LEU A 253 -10.66 -20.15 -25.29
C LEU A 253 -9.77 -19.69 -24.13
N ILE A 254 -9.01 -18.60 -24.31
CA ILE A 254 -8.14 -18.05 -23.28
C ILE A 254 -8.98 -17.57 -22.09
N ASP A 255 -10.08 -16.85 -22.33
CA ASP A 255 -11.05 -16.42 -21.31
C ASP A 255 -11.53 -17.64 -20.51
N THR A 256 -11.95 -18.72 -21.19
CA THR A 256 -12.47 -19.94 -20.56
C THR A 256 -11.44 -20.64 -19.67
N GLU A 257 -10.20 -20.80 -20.15
CA GLU A 257 -9.14 -21.50 -19.41
C GLU A 257 -8.64 -20.68 -18.20
N ILE A 258 -8.50 -19.36 -18.36
CA ILE A 258 -8.13 -18.48 -17.25
C ILE A 258 -9.24 -18.47 -16.20
N MET A 259 -10.51 -18.36 -16.65
CA MET A 259 -11.65 -18.44 -15.77
C MET A 259 -11.71 -19.79 -15.06
N ALA A 260 -11.43 -20.91 -15.72
CA ALA A 260 -11.42 -22.22 -15.07
C ALA A 260 -10.38 -22.31 -13.94
N THR A 261 -9.27 -21.58 -14.07
CA THR A 261 -8.22 -21.51 -13.04
C THR A 261 -8.63 -20.65 -11.84
N THR A 262 -9.50 -19.66 -12.05
CA THR A 262 -10.04 -18.78 -11.00
C THR A 262 -11.47 -19.13 -10.60
N ALA A 263 -12.08 -20.14 -11.23
CA ALA A 263 -13.45 -20.56 -11.02
C ALA A 263 -13.56 -21.27 -9.69
N ILE A 264 -14.76 -21.16 -9.11
CA ILE A 264 -15.07 -21.93 -7.94
C ILE A 264 -15.20 -23.41 -8.34
N PRO A 265 -14.51 -24.35 -7.67
CA PRO A 265 -14.87 -25.76 -7.77
C PRO A 265 -16.27 -25.94 -7.18
N ASP A 266 -17.29 -26.04 -8.02
CA ASP A 266 -18.62 -26.49 -7.58
C ASP A 266 -18.53 -27.97 -7.21
N GLN A 267 -18.30 -28.26 -5.92
CA GLN A 267 -18.53 -29.61 -5.40
C GLN A 267 -20.02 -29.94 -5.28
N ASP A 268 -20.91 -28.93 -5.19
CA ASP A 268 -22.36 -29.16 -5.09
C ASP A 268 -22.98 -29.72 -6.38
N LEU A 269 -22.30 -29.63 -7.53
CA LEU A 269 -22.74 -30.23 -8.79
C LEU A 269 -22.32 -31.70 -8.95
N LEU A 270 -21.49 -32.25 -8.05
CA LEU A 270 -20.99 -33.62 -8.13
C LEU A 270 -21.76 -34.61 -7.23
N ASP A 271 -22.57 -34.12 -6.28
CA ASP A 271 -23.24 -34.97 -5.27
C ASP A 271 -24.71 -35.33 -5.59
N ASP A 272 -25.34 -34.79 -6.64
CA ASP A 272 -26.70 -35.21 -7.04
C ASP A 272 -26.99 -35.01 -8.55
N PRO A 273 -26.95 -36.08 -9.37
CA PRO A 273 -27.23 -35.99 -10.81
C PRO A 273 -28.70 -35.70 -11.17
N ASP A 274 -29.65 -35.73 -10.21
CA ASP A 274 -31.09 -35.49 -10.45
C ASP A 274 -31.61 -34.15 -9.89
N SER A 275 -30.76 -33.36 -9.22
CA SER A 275 -31.13 -32.04 -8.71
C SER A 275 -30.93 -30.94 -9.77
N HIS A 276 -31.92 -30.77 -10.66
CA HIS A 276 -32.09 -29.54 -11.44
C HIS A 276 -32.53 -28.38 -10.55
N ARG A 277 -31.73 -28.01 -9.55
CA ARG A 277 -31.92 -26.78 -8.79
C ARG A 277 -30.84 -25.78 -9.19
N LYS A 278 -31.04 -25.17 -10.37
CA LYS A 278 -30.31 -23.99 -10.80
C LYS A 278 -30.36 -22.97 -9.64
N PRO A 279 -29.24 -22.60 -9.00
CA PRO A 279 -29.27 -21.61 -7.94
C PRO A 279 -29.87 -20.33 -8.52
N ALA A 280 -30.89 -19.78 -7.87
CA ALA A 280 -31.63 -18.61 -8.35
C ALA A 280 -30.86 -17.28 -8.18
N GLY A 281 -29.53 -17.33 -8.25
CA GLY A 281 -28.63 -16.19 -8.25
C GLY A 281 -27.90 -16.12 -9.58
N LYS A 282 -27.72 -14.91 -10.10
CA LYS A 282 -26.84 -14.66 -11.25
C LYS A 282 -25.45 -15.20 -10.89
N GLU A 283 -24.97 -16.24 -11.59
CA GLU A 283 -23.59 -16.69 -11.44
C GLU A 283 -22.68 -15.53 -11.82
N VAL A 284 -22.01 -14.96 -10.82
CA VAL A 284 -21.06 -13.88 -11.02
C VAL A 284 -19.86 -14.51 -11.71
N SER A 285 -19.60 -14.10 -12.95
CA SER A 285 -18.42 -14.53 -13.68
C SER A 285 -17.19 -14.10 -12.88
N ALA A 286 -16.52 -15.05 -12.23
CA ALA A 286 -15.35 -14.80 -11.38
C ALA A 286 -14.11 -14.28 -12.15
N GLY A 287 -14.27 -13.96 -13.44
CA GLY A 287 -13.20 -13.64 -14.35
C GLY A 287 -12.81 -12.17 -14.37
N GLU A 288 -13.73 -11.22 -14.35
CA GLU A 288 -13.41 -9.81 -14.65
C GLU A 288 -14.03 -8.86 -13.62
N PRO A 289 -13.22 -8.17 -12.79
CA PRO A 289 -13.75 -7.23 -11.83
C PRO A 289 -14.37 -6.02 -12.53
N ASP A 290 -15.53 -5.59 -12.06
CA ASP A 290 -16.16 -4.36 -12.54
C ASP A 290 -15.41 -3.12 -12.02
N LEU A 291 -14.89 -3.21 -10.80
CA LEU A 291 -14.17 -2.15 -10.10
C LEU A 291 -12.89 -2.71 -9.45
N VAL A 292 -11.77 -2.03 -9.66
CA VAL A 292 -10.50 -2.29 -8.97
C VAL A 292 -10.16 -1.09 -8.08
N ILE A 293 -10.04 -1.31 -6.77
CA ILE A 293 -9.60 -0.30 -5.81
C ILE A 293 -8.12 -0.49 -5.51
N ILE A 294 -7.34 0.57 -5.70
CA ILE A 294 -5.90 0.59 -5.44
C ILE A 294 -5.66 1.43 -4.18
N PHE A 295 -5.33 0.75 -3.08
CA PHE A 295 -4.95 1.40 -1.82
C PHE A 295 -3.46 1.79 -1.87
N GLY A 296 -3.18 2.92 -2.51
CA GLY A 296 -1.84 3.48 -2.59
C GLY A 296 -1.83 4.91 -3.12
N SER A 297 -0.66 5.55 -3.05
CA SER A 297 -0.46 6.95 -3.46
C SER A 297 -0.54 7.16 -4.98
N HIS A 298 -0.32 6.10 -5.76
CA HIS A 298 -0.31 6.12 -7.22
C HIS A 298 -0.87 4.81 -7.78
N VAL A 299 -1.36 4.87 -9.02
CA VAL A 299 -1.85 3.71 -9.75
C VAL A 299 -0.68 2.76 -10.00
N LYS A 300 -0.66 1.65 -9.26
CA LYS A 300 0.35 0.61 -9.41
C LYS A 300 -0.29 -0.75 -9.21
N LEU A 301 -0.34 -1.52 -10.30
CA LEU A 301 -0.96 -2.84 -10.32
C LEU A 301 -0.04 -3.95 -9.81
N ASP A 302 1.28 -3.69 -9.77
CA ASP A 302 2.27 -4.56 -9.11
C ASP A 302 2.22 -6.06 -9.51
N GLY A 303 1.76 -6.36 -10.73
CA GLY A 303 1.61 -7.73 -11.24
C GLY A 303 0.19 -8.30 -11.21
N TYR A 304 -0.82 -7.49 -10.85
CA TYR A 304 -2.23 -7.85 -10.90
C TYR A 304 -2.59 -8.52 -12.23
N PRO A 305 -3.45 -9.57 -12.24
CA PRO A 305 -3.82 -10.30 -13.45
C PRO A 305 -4.26 -9.39 -14.60
N PRO A 306 -3.45 -9.25 -15.66
CA PRO A 306 -3.64 -8.20 -16.66
C PRO A 306 -4.75 -8.50 -17.66
N TRP A 307 -5.10 -9.78 -17.82
CA TRP A 307 -6.11 -10.22 -18.77
C TRP A 307 -7.53 -9.84 -18.31
N GLN A 308 -7.77 -9.98 -17.01
CA GLN A 308 -9.05 -9.79 -16.34
C GLN A 308 -9.50 -8.32 -16.23
N ILE A 309 -8.58 -7.36 -16.38
CA ILE A 309 -8.85 -5.93 -16.12
C ILE A 309 -9.12 -5.09 -17.38
N ARG A 310 -9.49 -5.74 -18.48
CA ARG A 310 -9.68 -5.09 -19.79
C ARG A 310 -10.75 -4.00 -19.80
N LEU A 311 -11.79 -4.16 -18.99
CA LEU A 311 -12.94 -3.25 -18.91
C LEU A 311 -13.23 -2.76 -17.49
N SER A 312 -12.35 -3.07 -16.53
CA SER A 312 -12.52 -2.70 -15.13
C SER A 312 -12.33 -1.20 -14.93
N GLU A 313 -13.25 -0.58 -14.19
CA GLU A 313 -13.03 0.76 -13.66
C GLU A 313 -11.95 0.71 -12.59
N MET A 314 -11.02 1.67 -12.58
CA MET A 314 -9.94 1.70 -11.59
C MET A 314 -10.06 2.95 -10.71
N PHE A 315 -10.16 2.73 -9.40
CA PHE A 315 -10.16 3.79 -8.41
C PHE A 315 -8.89 3.73 -7.55
N CYS A 316 -8.05 4.75 -7.67
CA CYS A 316 -6.87 4.90 -6.81
C CYS A 316 -7.19 5.84 -5.66
N VAL A 317 -6.95 5.38 -4.43
CA VAL A 317 -7.25 6.16 -3.21
C VAL A 317 -6.40 7.45 -3.14
N GLY A 318 -5.14 7.36 -3.57
CA GLY A 318 -4.18 8.46 -3.51
C GLY A 318 -3.57 8.63 -2.12
N ASP A 319 -2.70 9.63 -1.98
CA ASP A 319 -2.07 9.94 -0.70
C ASP A 319 -3.08 10.63 0.24
N VAL A 320 -3.65 9.85 1.16
CA VAL A 320 -4.51 10.35 2.25
C VAL A 320 -3.63 10.57 3.48
N GLY A 321 -2.75 11.57 3.42
CA GLY A 321 -2.08 12.13 4.59
C GLY A 321 -0.62 11.74 4.80
N GLY A 322 0.27 12.52 4.19
CA GLY A 322 1.42 13.14 4.87
C GLY A 322 2.70 12.31 5.01
N ASP A 323 2.65 11.00 4.80
CA ASP A 323 3.85 10.17 4.75
C ASP A 323 3.97 9.51 3.37
N ILE A 324 4.75 10.16 2.51
CA ILE A 324 4.94 9.86 1.08
C ILE A 324 5.38 8.41 0.85
N ASN A 325 5.90 7.76 1.90
CA ASN A 325 6.45 6.40 1.87
C ASN A 325 5.63 5.37 2.68
N ALA A 326 4.54 5.78 3.36
CA ALA A 326 3.71 4.85 4.12
C ALA A 326 2.59 4.25 3.24
N PRO A 327 2.33 2.93 3.32
CA PRO A 327 1.17 2.33 2.68
C PRO A 327 -0.12 2.94 3.26
N THR A 328 -1.02 3.39 2.38
CA THR A 328 -2.33 3.94 2.77
C THR A 328 -3.15 2.86 3.45
N ARG A 329 -3.63 3.13 4.67
CA ARG A 329 -4.52 2.20 5.40
C ARG A 329 -5.85 2.09 4.66
N VAL A 330 -6.45 0.90 4.74
CA VAL A 330 -7.83 0.69 4.29
C VAL A 330 -8.79 1.49 5.19
N GLU A 331 -9.62 2.33 4.57
CA GLU A 331 -10.59 3.17 5.27
C GLU A 331 -11.96 3.07 4.59
N TYR A 332 -13.03 2.97 5.39
CA TYR A 332 -14.40 2.87 4.89
C TYR A 332 -14.79 4.04 3.96
N GLN A 333 -14.34 5.26 4.27
CA GLN A 333 -14.61 6.43 3.43
C GLN A 333 -13.98 6.31 2.04
N SER A 334 -12.79 5.70 1.95
CA SER A 334 -12.13 5.44 0.68
C SER A 334 -12.86 4.37 -0.14
N PHE A 335 -13.33 3.31 0.52
CA PHE A 335 -14.19 2.28 -0.07
C PHE A 335 -15.50 2.88 -0.63
N LEU A 336 -16.23 3.64 0.18
CA LEU A 336 -17.49 4.24 -0.23
C LEU A 336 -17.30 5.24 -1.39
N ARG A 337 -16.24 6.05 -1.34
CA ARG A 337 -15.90 6.98 -2.43
C ARG A 337 -15.62 6.24 -3.75
N ALA A 338 -14.99 5.06 -3.69
CA ALA A 338 -14.77 4.24 -4.88
C ALA A 338 -16.11 3.76 -5.48
N LEU A 339 -17.04 3.28 -4.65
CA LEU A 339 -18.37 2.87 -5.08
C LEU A 339 -19.17 4.04 -5.69
N TRP A 340 -19.10 5.23 -5.10
CA TRP A 340 -19.72 6.43 -5.66
C TRP A 340 -19.17 6.78 -7.05
N LYS A 341 -17.85 6.68 -7.23
CA LYS A 341 -17.23 6.93 -8.54
C LYS A 341 -17.63 5.89 -9.57
N TYR A 342 -17.67 4.62 -9.18
CA TYR A 342 -18.14 3.53 -10.04
C TYR A 342 -19.61 3.70 -10.45
N ALA A 343 -20.49 4.06 -9.50
CA ALA A 343 -21.91 4.28 -9.76
C ALA A 343 -22.14 5.41 -10.78
N GLY A 344 -21.31 6.46 -10.73
CA GLY A 344 -21.37 7.60 -11.65
C GLY A 344 -20.60 7.44 -12.97
N ALA A 345 -19.84 6.36 -13.17
CA ALA A 345 -19.05 6.16 -14.37
C ALA A 345 -19.93 5.82 -15.60
N GLU A 346 -19.53 6.24 -16.79
CA GLU A 346 -20.23 5.91 -18.04
C GLU A 346 -19.47 4.81 -18.79
N MET A 347 -20.05 3.61 -18.85
CA MET A 347 -19.43 2.46 -19.52
C MET A 347 -19.96 2.36 -20.95
N ARG A 348 -19.16 2.81 -21.92
CA ARG A 348 -19.60 2.94 -23.32
C ARG A 348 -19.35 1.71 -24.18
N PHE A 349 -18.47 0.80 -23.76
CA PHE A 349 -18.17 -0.46 -24.47
C PHE A 349 -18.02 -0.28 -26.00
N GLY A 350 -17.36 0.81 -26.43
CA GLY A 350 -17.13 1.13 -27.83
C GLY A 350 -18.30 1.77 -28.61
N LYS A 351 -19.36 2.21 -27.93
CA LYS A 351 -20.54 2.87 -28.54
C LYS A 351 -20.53 4.39 -28.45
#